data_AF-A0AA41XFW2-F1
#
_entry.id   AF-A0AA41XFW2-F1
#
_cell.length_a   1.000
_cell.length_b   1.000
_cell.length_c   1.000
_cell.angle_alpha   90.00
_cell.angle_beta   90.00
_cell.angle_gamma   90.00
#
_symmetry.space_group_name_H-M   'P 1'
#
loop_
_entity.id
_entity.type
_entity.pdbx_description
1 polymer ?
#
loop_
_entity_poly.entity_id
_entity_poly.type
_entity_poly.pdbx_seq_one_letter_code
_entity_poly.pdbx_strand_id
1 'polypeptide(L)'
;MPAVIAAGLLTGCTPTEYHGHDSGIDGELWRRIASFEDPLSSALYGPQDPTIKERHRIAPDLYPPPEDDPAVYLGGLDAPRWDGSGKSVTSLGLGDGGAILYDVATTASTARFSVFIASGPRSQGPTDEGRPYSGPSEVYTCYSYVVRFAAGQTPTAEKTRFAECPPPLVDELADDAVFASAEVFDG
;
A
#
# COMPACT_ATOMS: atom_id res chain seq x y z
N MET A 1 60.32 10.04 -6.82
CA MET A 1 59.03 9.89 -7.51
C MET A 1 58.14 9.01 -6.64
N PRO A 2 57.10 9.54 -5.98
CA PRO A 2 56.11 8.69 -5.31
C PRO A 2 54.95 8.46 -6.28
N ALA A 3 54.65 7.21 -6.62
CA ALA A 3 53.41 6.84 -7.28
C ALA A 3 52.52 6.14 -6.25
N VAL A 4 51.38 6.79 -6.02
CA VAL A 4 50.37 6.52 -5.00
C VAL A 4 49.65 5.21 -5.30
N ILE A 5 49.50 4.37 -4.28
CA ILE A 5 48.60 3.21 -4.28
C ILE A 5 47.17 3.77 -4.24
N ALA A 6 46.43 3.65 -5.33
CA ALA A 6 45.00 3.95 -5.34
C ALA A 6 44.25 2.75 -4.73
N ALA A 7 43.86 2.91 -3.46
CA ALA A 7 42.95 2.03 -2.76
C ALA A 7 41.52 2.17 -3.34
N GLY A 8 40.78 1.05 -3.33
CA GLY A 8 39.50 0.90 -3.99
C GLY A 8 38.37 1.77 -3.44
N LEU A 9 37.46 2.12 -4.34
CA LEU A 9 36.11 2.57 -4.02
C LEU A 9 35.16 1.46 -4.47
N LEU A 10 34.81 0.57 -3.54
CA LEU A 10 33.59 -0.21 -3.62
C LEU A 10 32.46 0.80 -3.41
N THR A 11 31.84 1.28 -4.48
CA THR A 11 30.58 2.03 -4.40
C THR A 11 29.54 1.06 -3.86
N GLY A 12 29.27 1.16 -2.56
CA GLY A 12 28.15 0.47 -1.94
C GLY A 12 26.88 0.83 -2.69
N CYS A 13 26.24 -0.17 -3.30
CA CYS A 13 24.89 -0.08 -3.78
C CYS A 13 24.02 0.27 -2.56
N THR A 14 23.65 1.54 -2.42
CA THR A 14 22.47 1.87 -1.61
C THR A 14 21.30 1.07 -2.19
N PRO A 15 20.45 0.45 -1.36
CA PRO A 15 19.20 -0.13 -1.85
C PRO A 15 18.52 0.95 -2.67
N THR A 16 18.27 0.67 -3.95
CA THR A 16 17.49 1.58 -4.78
C THR A 16 16.15 1.73 -4.05
N GLU A 17 15.76 2.94 -3.68
CA GLU A 17 14.43 3.23 -3.17
C GLU A 17 13.74 4.12 -4.18
N TYR A 18 12.45 3.89 -4.41
CA TYR A 18 11.64 4.70 -5.31
C TYR A 18 10.91 5.78 -4.52
N HIS A 19 11.09 7.04 -4.92
CA HIS A 19 10.42 8.20 -4.35
C HIS A 19 9.92 9.13 -5.45
N GLY A 20 8.79 9.80 -5.20
CA GLY A 20 8.13 10.70 -6.15
C GLY A 20 7.52 10.05 -7.39
N HIS A 21 6.71 10.82 -8.12
CA HIS A 21 6.04 10.35 -9.34
C HIS A 21 7.02 10.01 -10.49
N ASP A 22 8.15 10.70 -10.56
CA ASP A 22 9.20 10.48 -11.57
C ASP A 22 10.26 9.46 -11.10
N SER A 23 9.88 8.54 -10.21
CA SER A 23 10.79 7.56 -9.60
C SER A 23 11.50 6.64 -10.60
N GLY A 24 11.00 6.55 -11.85
CA GLY A 24 11.51 5.62 -12.86
C GLY A 24 11.14 4.17 -12.54
N ILE A 25 10.14 3.96 -11.67
CA ILE A 25 9.56 2.65 -11.42
C ILE A 25 9.03 2.06 -12.72
N ASP A 26 9.16 0.74 -12.86
CA ASP A 26 8.62 0.07 -14.02
C ASP A 26 7.08 0.08 -14.03
N GLY A 27 6.49 0.29 -15.21
CA GLY A 27 5.05 0.35 -15.38
C GLY A 27 4.31 -0.94 -15.00
N GLU A 28 4.90 -2.12 -15.17
CA GLU A 28 4.29 -3.38 -14.74
C GLU A 28 4.21 -3.45 -13.21
N LEU A 29 5.32 -3.15 -12.53
CA LEU A 29 5.40 -3.14 -11.07
C LEU A 29 4.42 -2.11 -10.48
N TRP A 30 4.37 -0.91 -11.07
CA TRP A 30 3.43 0.14 -10.68
C TRP A 30 1.97 -0.31 -10.82
N ARG A 31 1.60 -0.87 -11.99
CA ARG A 31 0.22 -1.33 -12.24
C ARG A 31 -0.20 -2.47 -11.31
N ARG A 32 0.73 -3.33 -10.90
CA ARG A 32 0.45 -4.39 -9.93
C ARG A 32 0.12 -3.81 -8.55
N ILE A 33 0.91 -2.87 -8.04
CA ILE A 33 0.58 -2.16 -6.79
C ILE A 33 -0.79 -1.48 -6.90
N ALA A 34 -1.01 -0.72 -7.99
CA ALA A 34 -2.28 -0.03 -8.22
C ALA A 34 -3.48 -1.00 -8.26
N SER A 35 -3.31 -2.21 -8.82
CA SER A 35 -4.38 -3.20 -8.87
C SER A 35 -4.86 -3.69 -7.50
N PHE A 36 -4.03 -3.53 -6.45
CA PHE A 36 -4.40 -3.80 -5.06
C PHE A 36 -4.79 -2.53 -4.30
N GLU A 37 -4.15 -1.38 -4.59
CA GLU A 37 -4.46 -0.10 -3.94
C GLU A 37 -5.81 0.47 -4.41
N ASP A 38 -6.19 0.32 -5.67
CA ASP A 38 -7.40 0.92 -6.25
C ASP A 38 -8.69 0.38 -5.59
N PRO A 39 -8.89 -0.94 -5.42
CA PRO A 39 -10.07 -1.47 -4.72
C PRO A 39 -10.11 -1.03 -3.25
N LEU A 40 -8.95 -1.01 -2.58
CA LEU A 40 -8.85 -0.54 -1.19
C LEU A 40 -9.21 0.94 -1.07
N SER A 41 -8.67 1.77 -1.95
CA SER A 41 -8.98 3.20 -2.01
C SER A 41 -10.46 3.43 -2.32
N SER A 42 -11.03 2.65 -3.24
CA SER A 42 -12.47 2.72 -3.54
C SER A 42 -13.32 2.36 -2.31
N ALA A 43 -12.98 1.30 -1.59
CA ALA A 43 -13.67 0.92 -0.36
C ALA A 43 -13.48 1.95 0.77
N LEU A 44 -12.31 2.58 0.85
CA LEU A 44 -11.99 3.60 1.85
C LEU A 44 -12.71 4.93 1.61
N TYR A 45 -12.68 5.41 0.38
CA TYR A 45 -13.18 6.73 0.00
C TYR A 45 -14.62 6.69 -0.51
N GLY A 46 -15.14 5.52 -0.90
CA GLY A 46 -16.54 5.35 -1.30
C GLY A 46 -17.53 5.85 -0.24
N PRO A 47 -17.42 5.40 1.04
CA PRO A 47 -18.24 5.93 2.12
C PRO A 47 -17.98 7.42 2.42
N GLN A 48 -16.89 8.00 1.90
CA GLN A 48 -16.56 9.41 2.04
C GLN A 48 -17.23 10.29 0.97
N ASP A 49 -18.02 9.72 0.06
CA ASP A 49 -18.78 10.51 -0.91
C ASP A 49 -19.84 11.38 -0.17
N PRO A 50 -19.72 12.72 -0.18
CA PRO A 50 -20.65 13.60 0.53
C PRO A 50 -22.07 13.53 -0.05
N THR A 51 -22.23 13.02 -1.28
CA THR A 51 -23.53 12.85 -1.93
C THR A 51 -24.28 11.64 -1.39
N ILE A 52 -23.62 10.63 -0.80
CA ILE A 52 -24.30 9.43 -0.25
C ILE A 52 -25.35 9.84 0.77
N LYS A 53 -25.02 10.78 1.66
CA LYS A 53 -25.95 11.27 2.69
C LYS A 53 -27.20 11.91 2.08
N GLU A 54 -27.02 12.71 1.03
CA GLU A 54 -28.14 13.38 0.36
C GLU A 54 -28.96 12.38 -0.46
N ARG A 55 -28.31 11.44 -1.13
CA ARG A 55 -28.97 10.38 -1.90
C ARG A 55 -29.77 9.43 -1.00
N HIS A 56 -29.23 9.04 0.16
CA HIS A 56 -29.95 8.25 1.17
C HIS A 56 -31.17 9.01 1.72
N ARG A 57 -31.05 10.33 1.95
CA ARG A 57 -32.19 11.17 2.36
C ARG A 57 -33.31 11.17 1.30
N ILE A 58 -32.97 11.23 0.02
CA ILE A 58 -33.94 11.30 -1.08
C ILE A 58 -34.56 9.92 -1.38
N ALA A 59 -33.75 8.86 -1.36
CA ALA A 59 -34.15 7.51 -1.73
C ALA A 59 -33.47 6.46 -0.83
N PRO A 60 -33.96 6.26 0.42
CA PRO A 60 -33.33 5.38 1.40
C PRO A 60 -33.32 3.91 0.98
N ASP A 61 -34.24 3.48 0.12
CA ASP A 61 -34.29 2.11 -0.40
C ASP A 61 -33.24 1.85 -1.50
N LEU A 62 -32.68 2.90 -2.11
CA LEU A 62 -31.70 2.79 -3.21
C LEU A 62 -30.26 3.06 -2.77
N TYR A 63 -30.07 3.75 -1.65
CA TYR A 63 -28.76 4.15 -1.15
C TYR A 63 -28.61 3.77 0.32
N PRO A 64 -27.52 3.12 0.72
CA PRO A 64 -27.30 2.78 2.12
C PRO A 64 -27.11 4.05 2.98
N PRO A 65 -27.39 3.98 4.29
CA PRO A 65 -27.04 5.07 5.20
C PRO A 65 -25.51 5.29 5.21
N PRO A 66 -25.04 6.51 5.55
CA PRO A 66 -23.62 6.72 5.82
C PRO A 66 -23.14 5.77 6.91
N GLU A 67 -21.98 5.15 6.70
CA GLU A 67 -21.35 4.30 7.70
C GLU A 67 -20.83 5.13 8.87
N ASP A 68 -21.35 4.89 10.06
CA ASP A 68 -20.97 5.58 11.30
C ASP A 68 -20.31 4.67 12.34
N ASP A 69 -20.27 3.36 12.09
CA ASP A 69 -19.57 2.38 12.93
C ASP A 69 -18.16 2.08 12.37
N PRO A 70 -17.08 2.46 13.10
CA PRO A 70 -15.71 2.18 12.67
C PRO A 70 -15.40 0.69 12.44
N ALA A 71 -16.05 -0.21 13.18
CA ALA A 71 -15.84 -1.65 13.02
C ALA A 71 -16.52 -2.19 11.75
N VAL A 72 -17.72 -1.72 11.43
CA VAL A 72 -18.40 -2.08 10.18
C VAL A 72 -17.64 -1.52 8.98
N TYR A 73 -17.20 -0.27 9.06
CA TYR A 73 -16.34 0.36 8.04
C TYR A 73 -15.10 -0.48 7.73
N LEU A 74 -14.36 -0.89 8.77
CA LEU A 74 -13.20 -1.75 8.58
C LEU A 74 -13.57 -3.14 8.06
N GLY A 75 -14.71 -3.69 8.45
CA GLY A 75 -15.22 -4.96 7.93
C GLY A 75 -15.48 -4.93 6.41
N GLY A 76 -15.78 -3.75 5.87
CA GLY A 76 -15.96 -3.53 4.42
C GLY A 76 -14.66 -3.46 3.61
N LEU A 77 -13.50 -3.38 4.25
CA LEU A 77 -12.20 -3.43 3.56
C LEU A 77 -11.85 -4.89 3.24
N ASP A 78 -11.95 -5.25 1.96
CA ASP A 78 -11.67 -6.59 1.43
C ASP A 78 -10.17 -6.79 1.20
N ALA A 79 -9.45 -7.00 2.30
CA ALA A 79 -8.05 -7.43 2.29
C ALA A 79 -7.76 -8.36 3.47
N PRO A 80 -6.85 -9.33 3.30
CA PRO A 80 -6.33 -10.14 4.40
C PRO A 80 -5.82 -9.28 5.55
N ARG A 81 -6.01 -9.77 6.78
CA ARG A 81 -5.55 -9.10 8.01
C ARG A 81 -4.40 -9.88 8.62
N TRP A 82 -3.34 -9.17 8.96
CA TRP A 82 -2.21 -9.68 9.71
C TRP A 82 -2.29 -9.24 11.17
N ASP A 83 -2.10 -10.19 12.09
CA ASP A 83 -2.18 -9.97 13.53
C ASP A 83 -0.85 -9.53 14.18
N GLY A 84 0.18 -9.29 13.37
CA GLY A 84 1.52 -8.95 13.83
C GLY A 84 2.38 -10.16 14.22
N SER A 85 1.84 -11.39 14.13
CA SER A 85 2.59 -12.60 14.47
C SER A 85 3.34 -13.17 13.26
N GLY A 86 4.60 -13.55 13.44
CA GLY A 86 5.38 -14.17 12.36
C GLY A 86 4.85 -15.54 11.89
N LYS A 87 3.95 -16.18 12.66
CA LYS A 87 3.41 -17.52 12.31
C LYS A 87 2.35 -17.47 11.21
N SER A 88 1.65 -16.36 11.06
CA SER A 88 0.56 -16.22 10.08
C SER A 88 1.02 -15.64 8.74
N VAL A 89 2.22 -15.05 8.69
CA VAL A 89 2.72 -14.28 7.54
C VAL A 89 2.75 -15.12 6.25
N THR A 90 3.32 -16.33 6.29
CA THR A 90 3.38 -17.24 5.12
C THR A 90 2.00 -17.64 4.58
N SER A 91 0.97 -17.64 5.44
CA SER A 91 -0.40 -17.97 5.03
C SER A 91 -1.14 -16.82 4.33
N LEU A 92 -0.54 -15.61 4.31
CA LEU A 92 -1.12 -14.43 3.65
C LEU A 92 -0.90 -14.45 2.14
N GLY A 93 0.00 -15.32 1.62
CA GLY A 93 0.19 -15.51 0.19
C GLY A 93 0.85 -14.32 -0.53
N LEU A 94 1.74 -13.59 0.15
CA LEU A 94 2.41 -12.40 -0.40
C LEU A 94 3.30 -12.68 -1.61
N GLY A 95 3.73 -13.93 -1.83
CA GLY A 95 4.66 -14.27 -2.91
C GLY A 95 4.15 -14.01 -4.32
N ASP A 96 2.84 -13.84 -4.52
CA ASP A 96 2.24 -13.45 -5.80
C ASP A 96 1.88 -11.94 -5.86
N GLY A 97 2.20 -11.19 -4.81
CA GLY A 97 1.73 -9.83 -4.57
C GLY A 97 0.38 -9.80 -3.85
N GLY A 98 0.04 -8.63 -3.30
CA GLY A 98 -1.22 -8.43 -2.59
C GLY A 98 -1.19 -7.24 -1.65
N ALA A 99 -2.34 -6.98 -1.02
CA ALA A 99 -2.46 -6.00 0.05
C ALA A 99 -2.89 -6.64 1.37
N ILE A 100 -2.32 -6.18 2.47
CA ILE A 100 -2.59 -6.66 3.82
C ILE A 100 -2.92 -5.48 4.73
N LEU A 101 -3.94 -5.65 5.56
CA LEU A 101 -4.22 -4.75 6.67
C LEU A 101 -3.54 -5.25 7.95
N TYR A 102 -2.89 -4.37 8.68
CA TYR A 102 -2.26 -4.66 9.98
C TYR A 102 -2.45 -3.50 10.95
N ASP A 103 -2.01 -3.66 12.21
CA ASP A 103 -2.19 -2.67 13.29
C ASP A 103 -3.63 -2.15 13.41
N VAL A 104 -4.60 -3.06 13.20
CA VAL A 104 -6.02 -2.72 13.15
C VAL A 104 -6.53 -2.46 14.56
N ALA A 105 -7.10 -1.27 14.79
CA ALA A 105 -7.70 -0.87 16.05
C ALA A 105 -8.92 0.02 15.84
N THR A 106 -9.95 -0.17 16.66
CA THR A 106 -11.16 0.66 16.64
C THR A 106 -11.48 1.26 18.00
N THR A 107 -12.12 2.42 17.97
CA THR A 107 -12.84 3.02 19.10
C THR A 107 -14.27 3.32 18.65
N ALA A 108 -15.08 3.95 19.51
CA ALA A 108 -16.44 4.37 19.14
C ALA A 108 -16.49 5.41 18.00
N SER A 109 -15.38 6.08 17.66
CA SER A 109 -15.36 7.18 16.68
C SER A 109 -14.14 7.16 15.77
N THR A 110 -13.35 6.10 15.80
CA THR A 110 -12.09 6.04 15.06
C THR A 110 -11.77 4.62 14.63
N ALA A 111 -11.38 4.45 13.38
CA ALA A 111 -10.69 3.27 12.89
C ALA A 111 -9.23 3.63 12.57
N ARG A 112 -8.29 2.82 13.04
CA ARG A 112 -6.86 2.90 12.73
C ARG A 112 -6.42 1.59 12.13
N PHE A 113 -5.63 1.66 11.08
CA PHE A 113 -5.03 0.49 10.47
C PHE A 113 -3.88 0.93 9.58
N SER A 114 -3.00 -0.01 9.28
CA SER A 114 -1.91 0.15 8.34
C SER A 114 -2.13 -0.80 7.16
N VAL A 115 -1.59 -0.41 6.01
CA VAL A 115 -1.66 -1.15 4.75
C VAL A 115 -0.24 -1.47 4.32
N PHE A 116 -0.02 -2.71 3.92
CA PHE A 116 1.19 -3.15 3.23
C PHE A 116 0.78 -3.68 1.86
N ILE A 117 1.46 -3.27 0.80
CA ILE A 117 1.18 -3.73 -0.55
C ILE A 117 2.49 -4.18 -1.19
N ALA A 118 2.48 -5.37 -1.78
CA ALA A 118 3.58 -5.90 -2.59
C ALA A 118 3.10 -6.17 -4.01
N SER A 119 3.94 -5.90 -5.00
CA SER A 119 3.58 -6.10 -6.41
C SER A 119 3.54 -7.57 -6.81
N GLY A 120 4.23 -8.42 -6.05
CA GLY A 120 4.63 -9.74 -6.51
C GLY A 120 5.74 -9.65 -7.57
N PRO A 121 6.28 -10.81 -7.98
CA PRO A 121 7.32 -10.88 -8.98
C PRO A 121 6.87 -10.35 -10.34
N ARG A 122 7.69 -9.48 -10.91
CA ARG A 122 7.58 -9.01 -12.28
C ARG A 122 7.65 -10.17 -13.27
N SER A 123 6.88 -10.08 -14.34
CA SER A 123 7.01 -10.97 -15.48
C SER A 123 8.38 -10.85 -16.16
N GLN A 124 8.86 -11.96 -16.73
CA GLN A 124 10.09 -11.98 -17.50
C GLN A 124 9.85 -11.35 -18.87
N GLY A 125 10.60 -10.30 -19.21
CA GLY A 125 10.45 -9.63 -20.50
C GLY A 125 11.03 -8.22 -20.52
N PRO A 126 10.93 -7.54 -21.66
CA PRO A 126 11.28 -6.12 -21.74
C PRO A 126 10.28 -5.26 -20.95
N THR A 127 10.68 -4.02 -20.68
CA THR A 127 9.79 -2.98 -20.15
C THR A 127 8.70 -2.63 -21.16
N ASP A 128 7.71 -1.83 -20.73
CA ASP A 128 6.67 -1.29 -21.62
C ASP A 128 7.25 -0.51 -22.82
N GLU A 129 8.47 0.01 -22.70
CA GLU A 129 9.20 0.69 -23.77
C GLU A 129 9.97 -0.27 -24.71
N GLY A 130 9.83 -1.58 -24.51
CA GLY A 130 10.57 -2.59 -25.26
C GLY A 130 12.06 -2.68 -24.92
N ARG A 131 12.51 -2.05 -23.81
CA ARG A 131 13.91 -2.08 -23.38
C ARG A 131 14.19 -3.27 -22.47
N PRO A 132 15.43 -3.79 -22.43
CA PRO A 132 15.82 -4.72 -21.39
C PRO A 132 15.56 -4.11 -20.01
N TYR A 133 14.91 -4.86 -19.13
CA TYR A 133 14.70 -4.42 -17.76
C TYR A 133 15.96 -4.60 -16.93
N SER A 134 16.28 -3.58 -16.13
CA SER A 134 17.36 -3.61 -15.14
C SER A 134 16.86 -2.90 -13.88
N GLY A 135 16.23 -3.66 -12.99
CA GLY A 135 15.68 -3.20 -11.72
C GLY A 135 15.25 -4.38 -10.85
N PRO A 136 14.60 -4.12 -9.71
CA PRO A 136 14.17 -5.17 -8.79
C PRO A 136 13.09 -6.06 -9.38
N SER A 137 13.05 -7.33 -8.98
CA SER A 137 11.98 -8.24 -9.40
C SER A 137 10.63 -7.90 -8.76
N GLU A 138 10.63 -7.15 -7.66
CA GLU A 138 9.44 -6.82 -6.88
C GLU A 138 9.57 -5.45 -6.18
N VAL A 139 8.45 -4.78 -5.95
CA VAL A 139 8.39 -3.56 -5.14
C VAL A 139 7.31 -3.69 -4.08
N TYR A 140 7.47 -2.94 -2.99
CA TYR A 140 6.50 -2.89 -1.92
C TYR A 140 6.36 -1.49 -1.32
N THR A 141 5.23 -1.24 -0.69
CA THR A 141 4.94 0.02 -0.01
C THR A 141 4.10 -0.21 1.24
N CYS A 142 4.09 0.77 2.14
CA CYS A 142 3.23 0.76 3.30
C CYS A 142 2.90 2.17 3.80
N TYR A 143 1.74 2.28 4.42
CA TYR A 143 1.19 3.51 4.96
C TYR A 143 0.11 3.18 6.00
N SER A 144 -0.35 4.18 6.74
CA SER A 144 -1.44 4.01 7.71
C SER A 144 -2.55 5.02 7.49
N TYR A 145 -3.72 4.66 8.02
CA TYR A 145 -4.88 5.52 8.05
C TYR A 145 -5.39 5.73 9.47
N VAL A 146 -5.85 6.95 9.70
CA VAL A 146 -6.77 7.28 10.78
C VAL A 146 -8.07 7.76 10.16
N VAL A 147 -9.14 6.99 10.32
CA VAL A 147 -10.49 7.35 9.87
C VAL A 147 -11.31 7.80 11.06
N ARG A 148 -11.85 9.01 11.00
CA ARG A 148 -12.65 9.63 12.07
C ARG A 148 -14.12 9.66 11.67
N PHE A 149 -14.98 9.30 12.62
CA PHE A 149 -16.43 9.21 12.46
C PHE A 149 -17.10 10.22 13.38
N ALA A 150 -18.15 10.87 12.87
CA ALA A 150 -19.01 11.74 13.65
C ALA A 150 -20.46 11.50 13.23
N ALA A 151 -21.38 11.49 14.20
CA ALA A 151 -22.78 11.15 13.96
C ALA A 151 -23.39 12.00 12.84
N GLY A 152 -23.92 11.33 11.82
CA GLY A 152 -24.53 11.97 10.66
C GLY A 152 -23.54 12.76 9.78
N GLN A 153 -22.23 12.58 9.94
CA GLN A 153 -21.22 13.14 9.06
C GLN A 153 -20.54 12.03 8.26
N THR A 154 -20.08 12.40 7.08
CA THR A 154 -19.22 11.56 6.27
C THR A 154 -17.88 11.32 6.99
N PRO A 155 -17.37 10.08 7.04
CA PRO A 155 -16.07 9.80 7.66
C PRO A 155 -14.94 10.62 7.02
N THR A 156 -13.89 10.90 7.78
CA THR A 156 -12.69 11.59 7.25
C THR A 156 -11.48 10.70 7.43
N ALA A 157 -10.80 10.35 6.34
CA ALA A 157 -9.56 9.57 6.38
C ALA A 157 -8.30 10.44 6.23
N GLU A 158 -7.30 10.15 7.06
CA GLU A 158 -5.98 10.77 7.03
C GLU A 158 -4.92 9.69 6.75
N LYS A 159 -4.19 9.81 5.62
CA LYS A 159 -3.10 8.90 5.21
C LYS A 159 -1.77 9.38 5.81
N THR A 160 -1.05 8.50 6.51
CA THR A 160 0.34 8.74 6.93
C THR A 160 1.25 7.77 6.19
N ARG A 161 2.20 8.30 5.41
CA ARG A 161 3.17 7.49 4.68
C ARG A 161 4.28 7.03 5.62
N PHE A 162 4.75 5.80 5.45
CA PHE A 162 5.91 5.30 6.16
C PHE A 162 7.16 5.36 5.28
N ALA A 163 8.33 5.38 5.90
CA ALA A 163 9.63 5.25 5.24
C ALA A 163 10.15 3.80 5.25
N GLU A 164 9.55 2.95 6.08
CA GLU A 164 9.92 1.55 6.25
C GLU A 164 8.67 0.73 6.58
N CYS A 165 8.69 -0.54 6.17
CA CYS A 165 7.59 -1.47 6.39
C CYS A 165 7.96 -2.53 7.43
N PRO A 166 6.96 -3.20 8.05
CA PRO A 166 7.23 -4.22 9.05
C PRO A 166 8.14 -5.33 8.50
N PRO A 167 9.31 -5.61 9.13
CA PRO A 167 10.25 -6.61 8.63
C PRO A 167 9.63 -7.98 8.37
N PRO A 168 8.72 -8.53 9.22
CA PRO A 168 8.12 -9.83 8.95
C PRO A 168 7.34 -9.91 7.63
N LEU A 169 6.80 -8.79 7.12
CA LEU A 169 6.11 -8.78 5.82
C LEU A 169 7.10 -8.62 4.66
N VAL A 170 8.19 -7.89 4.88
CA VAL A 170 9.27 -7.70 3.89
C VAL A 170 10.06 -8.99 3.69
N ASP A 171 10.28 -9.76 4.76
CA ASP A 171 11.04 -11.02 4.74
C ASP A 171 10.38 -12.13 3.89
N GLU A 172 9.12 -11.96 3.47
CA GLU A 172 8.43 -12.90 2.57
C GLU A 172 8.56 -12.55 1.08
N LEU A 173 9.08 -11.38 0.77
CA LEU A 173 9.20 -10.90 -0.60
C LEU A 173 10.44 -11.49 -1.28
N ALA A 174 10.59 -11.22 -2.57
CA ALA A 174 11.83 -11.54 -3.27
C ALA A 174 13.06 -10.90 -2.59
N ASP A 175 14.21 -11.59 -2.64
CA ASP A 175 15.47 -11.13 -2.03
C ASP A 175 15.92 -9.74 -2.55
N ASP A 176 15.51 -9.38 -3.77
CA ASP A 176 15.81 -8.10 -4.41
C ASP A 176 14.62 -7.12 -4.40
N ALA A 177 13.58 -7.40 -3.59
CA ALA A 177 12.44 -6.52 -3.44
C ALA A 177 12.85 -5.16 -2.89
N VAL A 178 12.24 -4.10 -3.41
CA VAL A 178 12.62 -2.72 -3.13
C VAL A 178 11.44 -1.93 -2.57
N PHE A 179 11.73 -1.12 -1.55
CA PHE A 179 10.76 -0.15 -1.04
C PHE A 179 10.49 0.97 -2.07
N ALA A 180 9.20 1.22 -2.31
CA ALA A 180 8.69 2.37 -3.03
C ALA A 180 7.77 3.16 -2.08
N SER A 181 8.07 4.45 -1.87
CA SER A 181 7.23 5.27 -1.01
C SER A 181 5.83 5.42 -1.62
N ALA A 182 4.81 5.54 -0.76
CA ALA A 182 3.41 5.51 -1.21
C ALA A 182 3.06 6.61 -2.23
N GLU A 183 3.83 7.70 -2.25
CA GLU A 183 3.64 8.80 -3.21
C GLU A 183 3.95 8.42 -4.66
N VAL A 184 4.74 7.37 -4.88
CA VAL A 184 5.00 6.81 -6.21
C VAL A 184 3.68 6.36 -6.87
N PHE A 185 2.68 6.00 -6.07
CA PHE A 185 1.41 5.45 -6.51
C PHE A 185 0.23 6.42 -6.39
N ASP A 186 0.44 7.62 -5.84
CA ASP A 186 -0.58 8.66 -5.72
C ASP A 186 -0.79 9.38 -7.10
N GLY A 187 -1.27 8.66 -8.11
CA GLY A 187 -1.51 9.15 -9.48
C GLY A 187 -2.84 9.85 -9.70
#